data_AF-A0A233HE78-F1
#
_entry.id   AF-A0A233HE78-F1
#
_cell.length_a   1.000
_cell.length_b   1.000
_cell.length_c   1.000
_cell.angle_alpha   90.00
_cell.angle_beta   90.00
_cell.angle_gamma   90.00
#
_symmetry.space_group_name_H-M   'P 1'
#
loop_
_entity.id
_entity.type
_entity.pdbx_description
1 polymer ?
#
loop_
_entity_poly.entity_id
_entity_poly.type
_entity_poly.pdbx_seq_one_letter_code
_entity_poly.pdbx_strand_id
1 'polypeptide(L)'
;MHLSKLTQEIYDHLYRDITEFRSSFDLPVADASSLNDKADTLHTSLAIEELTELAEADNKTEQADAIIDTVYVLMGRLVHLGHSQVSDNLAISYLIDLLLNVAVNRGIEFIPCWDEVHSSNMSKVCRNEKEYADTQAYYAEQGIELMAVQKGDYIIAKCAQDFVSEGKTIRQGKVLKSVYYRPADLASLTQ
;
A
#
# COMPACT_ATOMS: atom_id res chain seq x y z
N MET A 1 20.65 2.76 -18.41
CA MET A 1 19.71 3.91 -18.28
C MET A 1 20.16 4.71 -17.08
N HIS A 2 20.16 6.05 -17.15
CA HIS A 2 20.50 6.90 -16.00
C HIS A 2 19.20 7.26 -15.27
N LEU A 3 19.13 6.96 -13.97
CA LEU A 3 18.03 7.32 -13.08
C LEU A 3 18.51 8.50 -12.23
N SER A 4 17.78 9.62 -12.26
CA SER A 4 18.25 10.87 -11.66
C SER A 4 17.82 11.05 -10.21
N LYS A 5 16.81 10.30 -9.77
CA LYS A 5 16.20 10.39 -8.43
C LYS A 5 16.16 9.06 -7.70
N LEU A 6 15.86 7.96 -8.39
CA LEU A 6 15.81 6.63 -7.77
C LEU A 6 17.23 6.05 -7.59
N THR A 7 17.83 6.34 -6.44
CA THR A 7 19.09 5.72 -6.01
C THR A 7 18.84 4.34 -5.41
N GLN A 8 19.91 3.53 -5.27
CA GLN A 8 19.79 2.24 -4.59
C GLN A 8 19.38 2.40 -3.12
N GLU A 9 19.84 3.44 -2.43
CA GLU A 9 19.46 3.73 -1.05
C GLU A 9 17.95 4.01 -0.91
N ILE A 10 17.39 4.83 -1.80
CA ILE A 10 15.94 5.07 -1.84
C ILE A 10 15.23 3.76 -2.15
N TYR A 11 15.68 3.02 -3.17
CA TYR A 11 15.07 1.75 -3.55
C TYR A 11 15.03 0.74 -2.40
N ASP A 12 16.14 0.58 -1.66
CA ASP A 12 16.24 -0.33 -0.51
C ASP A 12 15.24 0.05 0.59
N HIS A 13 15.07 1.35 0.83
CA HIS A 13 14.08 1.86 1.77
C HIS A 13 12.65 1.52 1.33
N LEU A 14 12.28 1.84 0.08
CA LEU A 14 10.94 1.52 -0.44
C LEU A 14 10.71 0.00 -0.44
N TYR A 15 11.70 -0.79 -0.85
CA TYR A 15 11.61 -2.24 -0.97
C TYR A 15 11.40 -2.90 0.40
N ARG A 16 12.13 -2.44 1.43
CA ARG A 16 11.97 -2.92 2.81
C ARG A 16 10.56 -2.65 3.33
N ASP A 17 10.08 -1.42 3.17
CA ASP A 17 8.77 -1.01 3.69
C ASP A 17 7.62 -1.77 2.97
N ILE A 18 7.72 -1.95 1.65
CA ILE A 18 6.75 -2.79 0.93
C ILE A 18 6.87 -4.26 1.30
N THR A 19 8.06 -4.77 1.60
CA THR A 19 8.24 -6.13 2.12
C THR A 19 7.56 -6.30 3.47
N GLU A 20 7.69 -5.33 4.37
CA GLU A 20 6.99 -5.29 5.67
C GLU A 20 5.46 -5.30 5.46
N PHE A 21 4.95 -4.41 4.62
CA PHE A 21 3.53 -4.34 4.30
C PHE A 21 3.02 -5.66 3.73
N ARG A 22 3.67 -6.20 2.70
CA ARG A 22 3.21 -7.45 2.06
C ARG A 22 3.22 -8.63 3.03
N SER A 23 4.27 -8.74 3.84
CA SER A 23 4.35 -9.78 4.87
C SER A 23 3.23 -9.66 5.91
N SER A 24 2.96 -8.43 6.35
CA SER A 24 1.94 -8.14 7.37
C SER A 24 0.52 -8.34 6.86
N PHE A 25 0.28 -8.24 5.55
CA PHE A 25 -1.03 -8.40 4.93
C PHE A 25 -1.23 -9.78 4.26
N ASP A 26 -0.32 -10.74 4.50
CA ASP A 26 -0.39 -12.09 3.92
C ASP A 26 -0.34 -12.08 2.39
N LEU A 27 0.52 -11.23 1.82
CA LEU A 27 0.75 -11.10 0.39
C LEU A 27 2.10 -11.72 0.00
N PRO A 28 2.26 -12.28 -1.23
CA PRO A 28 3.50 -12.94 -1.65
C PRO A 28 4.72 -12.00 -1.67
N VAL A 29 5.88 -12.50 -1.25
CA VAL A 29 7.17 -11.78 -1.25
C VAL A 29 8.21 -12.67 -1.89
N ALA A 30 8.97 -12.15 -2.87
CA ALA A 30 9.99 -12.87 -3.62
C ALA A 30 9.52 -14.25 -4.13
N ASP A 31 8.25 -14.31 -4.57
CA ASP A 31 7.59 -15.50 -5.07
C ASP A 31 7.04 -15.21 -6.47
N ALA A 32 7.96 -15.07 -7.42
CA ALA A 32 7.62 -14.85 -8.81
C ALA A 32 6.71 -15.96 -9.39
N SER A 33 6.71 -17.15 -8.78
CA SER A 33 5.90 -18.29 -9.23
C SER A 33 4.40 -18.11 -8.94
N SER A 34 4.03 -17.32 -7.95
CA SER A 34 2.62 -17.01 -7.64
C SER A 34 2.06 -15.78 -8.37
N LEU A 35 2.89 -15.05 -9.12
CA LEU A 35 2.46 -13.98 -10.03
C LEU A 35 1.82 -14.56 -11.31
N ASN A 36 0.62 -15.11 -11.17
CA ASN A 36 -0.22 -15.55 -12.29
C ASN A 36 -0.94 -14.37 -12.97
N ASP A 37 -1.63 -14.63 -14.09
CA ASP A 37 -2.34 -13.62 -14.89
C ASP A 37 -3.31 -12.75 -14.07
N LYS A 38 -3.99 -13.34 -13.07
CA LYS A 38 -4.91 -12.60 -12.20
C LYS A 38 -4.15 -11.65 -11.29
N ALA A 39 -3.06 -12.10 -10.67
CA ALA A 39 -2.23 -11.28 -9.82
C ALA A 39 -1.52 -10.16 -10.61
N ASP A 40 -1.06 -10.46 -11.83
CA ASP A 40 -0.44 -9.46 -12.69
C ASP A 40 -1.46 -8.43 -13.20
N THR A 41 -2.65 -8.88 -13.59
CA THR A 41 -3.77 -7.97 -13.94
C THR A 41 -4.12 -7.06 -12.76
N LEU A 42 -4.14 -7.59 -11.53
CA LEU A 42 -4.40 -6.79 -10.34
C LEU A 42 -3.33 -5.71 -10.12
N HIS A 43 -2.03 -6.07 -10.20
CA HIS A 43 -0.95 -5.09 -10.11
C HIS A 43 -1.09 -3.97 -11.15
N THR A 44 -1.42 -4.33 -12.40
CA THR A 44 -1.66 -3.35 -13.46
C THR A 44 -2.89 -2.48 -13.16
N SER A 45 -3.99 -3.07 -12.68
CA SER A 45 -5.23 -2.34 -12.42
C SER A 45 -5.05 -1.33 -11.29
N LEU A 46 -4.35 -1.71 -10.22
CA LEU A 46 -4.01 -0.79 -9.13
C LEU A 46 -3.15 0.37 -9.62
N ALA A 47 -2.09 0.11 -10.40
CA ALA A 47 -1.27 1.19 -10.95
C ALA A 47 -2.06 2.13 -11.89
N ILE A 48 -3.05 1.63 -12.62
CA ILE A 48 -3.94 2.46 -13.45
C ILE A 48 -4.85 3.33 -12.58
N GLU A 49 -5.39 2.78 -11.50
CA GLU A 49 -6.22 3.51 -10.52
C GLU A 49 -5.44 4.71 -9.96
N GLU A 50 -4.27 4.48 -9.36
CA GLU A 50 -3.47 5.56 -8.74
C GLU A 50 -2.99 6.61 -9.76
N LEU A 51 -2.64 6.19 -10.97
CA LEU A 51 -2.28 7.13 -12.04
C LEU A 51 -3.46 7.96 -12.55
N THR A 52 -4.68 7.40 -12.48
CA THR A 52 -5.91 8.14 -12.80
C THR A 52 -6.19 9.17 -11.71
N GLU A 53 -6.03 8.80 -10.44
CA GLU A 53 -6.14 9.73 -9.32
C GLU A 53 -5.13 10.87 -9.43
N LEU A 54 -3.89 10.59 -9.85
CA LEU A 54 -2.90 11.63 -10.13
C LEU A 54 -3.32 12.59 -11.25
N ALA A 55 -4.00 12.08 -12.28
CA ALA A 55 -4.50 12.90 -13.38
C ALA A 55 -5.69 13.78 -12.96
N GLU A 56 -6.44 13.37 -11.94
CA GLU A 56 -7.62 14.06 -11.41
C GLU A 56 -7.30 14.95 -10.19
N ALA A 57 -6.12 14.82 -9.58
CA ALA A 57 -5.72 15.52 -8.37
C ALA A 57 -5.71 17.06 -8.50
N ASP A 58 -6.47 17.73 -7.64
CA ASP A 58 -6.73 19.18 -7.69
C ASP A 58 -5.71 20.00 -6.90
N ASN A 59 -5.05 19.39 -5.91
CA ASN A 59 -4.12 20.07 -5.02
C ASN A 59 -2.84 19.27 -4.76
N LYS A 60 -1.84 19.91 -4.13
CA LYS A 60 -0.52 19.31 -3.89
C LYS A 60 -0.60 18.09 -2.98
N THR A 61 -1.53 18.07 -2.03
CA THR A 61 -1.74 16.94 -1.11
C THR A 61 -2.23 15.71 -1.87
N GLU A 62 -3.25 15.87 -2.71
CA GLU A 62 -3.77 14.79 -3.56
C GLU A 62 -2.72 14.33 -4.60
N GLN A 63 -1.96 15.26 -5.17
CA GLN A 63 -0.85 14.91 -6.06
C GLN A 63 0.24 14.11 -5.35
N ALA A 64 0.55 14.44 -4.10
CA ALA A 64 1.50 13.68 -3.31
C ALA A 64 0.97 12.27 -3.02
N ASP A 65 -0.28 12.17 -2.57
CA ASP A 65 -0.95 10.89 -2.27
C ASP A 65 -0.88 9.95 -3.49
N ALA A 66 -1.39 10.40 -4.64
CA ALA A 66 -1.43 9.59 -5.86
C ALA A 66 -0.04 9.24 -6.42
N ILE A 67 0.97 10.14 -6.28
CA ILE A 67 2.36 9.82 -6.64
C ILE A 67 2.91 8.72 -5.73
N ILE A 68 2.72 8.86 -4.41
CA ILE A 68 3.20 7.87 -3.44
C ILE A 68 2.51 6.53 -3.68
N ASP A 69 1.20 6.51 -3.84
CA ASP A 69 0.42 5.28 -4.03
C ASP A 69 0.79 4.59 -5.34
N THR A 70 1.01 5.34 -6.42
CA THR A 70 1.53 4.78 -7.67
C THR A 70 2.89 4.09 -7.44
N VAL A 71 3.82 4.74 -6.72
CA VAL A 71 5.11 4.10 -6.41
C VAL A 71 4.94 2.90 -5.48
N TYR A 72 4.00 2.95 -4.54
CA TYR A 72 3.70 1.88 -3.58
C TYR A 72 3.26 0.60 -4.31
N VAL A 73 2.36 0.72 -5.30
CA VAL A 73 1.87 -0.42 -6.08
C VAL A 73 2.92 -0.96 -7.07
N LEU A 74 3.72 -0.08 -7.68
CA LEU A 74 4.84 -0.49 -8.54
C LEU A 74 5.92 -1.25 -7.75
N MET A 75 6.30 -0.75 -6.57
CA MET A 75 7.19 -1.46 -5.65
C MET A 75 6.55 -2.76 -5.14
N GLY A 76 5.23 -2.78 -4.98
CA GLY A 76 4.47 -4.00 -4.68
C GLY A 76 4.70 -5.12 -5.69
N ARG A 77 4.75 -4.81 -6.98
CA ARG A 77 5.09 -5.77 -8.05
C ARG A 77 6.55 -6.20 -7.96
N LEU A 78 7.48 -5.28 -7.70
CA LEU A 78 8.91 -5.58 -7.58
C LEU A 78 9.21 -6.51 -6.40
N VAL A 79 8.61 -6.26 -5.24
CA VAL A 79 8.73 -7.14 -4.06
C VAL A 79 8.08 -8.50 -4.31
N HIS A 80 6.94 -8.57 -5.00
CA HIS A 80 6.35 -9.86 -5.41
C HIS A 80 7.32 -10.68 -6.25
N LEU A 81 7.99 -10.05 -7.22
CA LEU A 81 8.98 -10.68 -8.09
C LEU A 81 10.32 -11.00 -7.41
N GLY A 82 10.61 -10.40 -6.26
CA GLY A 82 11.90 -10.54 -5.58
C GLY A 82 13.03 -9.71 -6.19
N HIS A 83 12.68 -8.65 -6.92
CA HIS A 83 13.63 -7.76 -7.58
C HIS A 83 14.16 -6.74 -6.57
N SER A 84 15.18 -7.09 -5.80
CA SER A 84 15.67 -6.27 -4.69
C SER A 84 16.67 -5.17 -5.10
N GLN A 85 17.15 -5.16 -6.35
CA GLN A 85 18.05 -4.13 -6.84
C GLN A 85 17.39 -3.23 -7.88
N VAL A 86 17.78 -1.96 -7.93
CA VAL A 86 17.31 -0.98 -8.93
C VAL A 86 17.48 -1.50 -10.36
N SER A 87 18.54 -2.28 -10.60
CA SER A 87 18.89 -2.86 -11.90
C SER A 87 18.06 -4.08 -12.30
N ASP A 88 17.36 -4.74 -11.36
CA ASP A 88 16.68 -6.02 -11.63
C ASP A 88 15.49 -5.84 -12.59
N ASN A 89 14.84 -4.66 -12.56
CA ASN A 89 13.80 -4.31 -13.52
C ASN A 89 13.86 -2.83 -13.89
N LEU A 90 14.72 -2.50 -14.85
CA LEU A 90 14.93 -1.14 -15.31
C LEU A 90 13.66 -0.46 -15.85
N ALA A 91 12.69 -1.20 -16.36
CA ALA A 91 11.46 -0.62 -16.89
C ALA A 91 10.60 -0.03 -15.76
N ILE A 92 10.37 -0.79 -14.69
CA ILE A 92 9.62 -0.29 -13.53
C ILE A 92 10.45 0.74 -12.77
N SER A 93 11.75 0.51 -12.57
CA SER A 93 12.64 1.48 -11.92
C SER A 93 12.64 2.84 -12.66
N TYR A 94 12.54 2.84 -13.99
CA TYR A 94 12.40 4.06 -14.76
C TYR A 94 11.08 4.79 -14.52
N LEU A 95 9.96 4.06 -14.47
CA LEU A 95 8.65 4.66 -14.15
C LEU A 95 8.63 5.28 -12.76
N ILE A 96 9.23 4.59 -11.78
CA ILE A 96 9.39 5.12 -10.42
C ILE A 96 10.26 6.39 -10.47
N ASP A 97 11.41 6.37 -11.15
CA ASP A 97 12.26 7.55 -11.31
C ASP A 97 11.52 8.74 -11.93
N LEU A 98 10.65 8.51 -12.92
CA LEU A 98 9.80 9.56 -13.50
C LEU A 98 8.85 10.17 -12.45
N LEU A 99 8.20 9.34 -11.63
CA LEU A 99 7.30 9.81 -10.56
C LEU A 99 8.04 10.59 -9.48
N LEU A 100 9.25 10.16 -9.09
CA LEU A 100 10.09 10.95 -8.18
C LEU A 100 10.48 12.30 -8.79
N ASN A 101 10.80 12.36 -10.09
CA ASN A 101 11.05 13.63 -10.77
C ASN A 101 9.79 14.52 -10.83
N VAL A 102 8.60 13.94 -11.02
CA VAL A 102 7.33 14.67 -10.94
C VAL A 102 7.14 15.25 -9.53
N ALA A 103 7.38 14.47 -8.47
CA ALA A 103 7.31 14.97 -7.09
C ALA A 103 8.22 16.19 -6.88
N VAL A 104 9.48 16.11 -7.33
CA VAL A 104 10.41 17.26 -7.28
C VAL A 104 9.85 18.47 -8.04
N ASN A 105 9.32 18.29 -9.25
CA ASN A 105 8.76 19.39 -10.04
C ASN A 105 7.49 20.00 -9.44
N ARG A 106 6.79 19.26 -8.57
CA ARG A 106 5.62 19.73 -7.82
C ARG A 106 5.98 20.29 -6.43
N GLY A 107 7.26 20.28 -6.06
CA GLY A 107 7.71 20.72 -4.73
C GLY A 107 7.23 19.79 -3.62
N ILE A 108 7.18 18.49 -3.89
CA ILE A 108 6.79 17.44 -2.95
C ILE A 108 8.06 16.71 -2.49
N GLU A 109 8.30 16.72 -1.18
CA GLU A 109 9.36 15.92 -0.56
C GLU A 109 8.86 14.46 -0.46
N PHE A 110 9.34 13.62 -1.39
CA PHE A 110 8.83 12.26 -1.58
C PHE A 110 9.00 11.38 -0.34
N ILE A 111 10.19 11.35 0.26
CA ILE A 111 10.49 10.41 1.37
C ILE A 111 9.65 10.68 2.62
N PRO A 112 9.50 11.94 3.10
CA PRO A 112 8.57 12.22 4.20
C PRO A 112 7.12 11.81 3.92
N CYS A 113 6.64 12.03 2.68
CA CYS A 113 5.28 11.62 2.31
C CYS A 113 5.15 10.09 2.24
N TRP A 114 6.18 9.40 1.71
CA TRP A 114 6.27 7.95 1.69
C TRP A 114 6.20 7.35 3.09
N ASP A 115 7.02 7.84 4.02
CA ASP A 115 7.08 7.35 5.41
C ASP A 115 5.72 7.51 6.11
N GLU A 116 5.06 8.64 5.85
CA GLU A 116 3.75 8.94 6.40
C GLU A 116 2.65 8.01 5.86
N VAL A 117 2.62 7.78 4.55
CA VAL A 117 1.69 6.84 3.90
C VAL A 117 1.97 5.41 4.34
N HIS A 118 3.25 4.99 4.39
CA HIS A 118 3.62 3.67 4.85
C HIS A 118 3.20 3.44 6.31
N SER A 119 3.46 4.40 7.20
CA SER A 119 3.00 4.39 8.59
C SER A 119 1.48 4.28 8.71
N SER A 120 0.74 5.06 7.89
CA SER A 120 -0.72 4.96 7.82
C SER A 120 -1.18 3.58 7.36
N ASN A 121 -0.55 3.02 6.32
CA ASN A 121 -0.85 1.69 5.80
C ASN A 121 -0.62 0.59 6.85
N MET A 122 0.48 0.67 7.60
CA MET A 122 0.80 -0.26 8.69
C MET A 122 -0.13 -0.10 9.91
N SER A 123 -0.83 1.03 10.06
CA SER A 123 -1.84 1.21 11.11
C SER A 123 -3.18 0.50 10.83
N LYS A 124 -3.37 -0.06 9.62
CA LYS A 124 -4.62 -0.77 9.27
C LYS A 124 -4.73 -2.14 9.97
N VAL A 125 -3.61 -2.76 10.35
CA VAL A 125 -3.58 -4.03 11.10
C VAL A 125 -3.64 -3.79 12.62
N CYS A 126 -4.06 -4.80 13.38
CA CYS A 126 -4.07 -4.73 14.84
C CYS A 126 -2.71 -5.20 15.39
N ARG A 127 -2.18 -4.52 16.40
CA ARG A 127 -0.87 -4.82 17.00
C ARG A 127 -0.91 -5.85 18.13
N ASN A 128 -2.10 -6.14 18.64
CA ASN A 128 -2.31 -7.06 19.76
C ASN A 128 -3.78 -7.50 19.82
N GLU A 129 -4.05 -8.49 20.66
CA GLU A 129 -5.38 -9.07 20.88
C GLU A 129 -6.41 -8.05 21.35
N LYS A 130 -6.00 -7.02 22.11
CA LYS A 130 -6.92 -5.97 22.55
C LYS A 130 -7.41 -5.14 21.37
N GLU A 131 -6.49 -4.70 20.50
CA GLU A 131 -6.86 -3.94 19.30
C GLU A 131 -7.76 -4.76 18.36
N TYR A 132 -7.49 -6.06 18.23
CA TYR A 132 -8.35 -6.96 17.47
C TYR A 132 -9.74 -7.11 18.10
N ALA A 133 -9.83 -7.31 19.41
CA ALA A 133 -11.11 -7.44 20.12
C ALA A 133 -11.96 -6.16 20.01
N ASP A 134 -11.34 -4.99 20.18
CA ASP A 134 -12.00 -3.68 20.02
C ASP A 134 -12.48 -3.50 18.56
N THR A 135 -11.67 -3.92 17.58
CA THR A 135 -12.05 -3.92 16.16
C THR A 135 -13.20 -4.89 15.87
N GLN A 136 -13.15 -6.10 16.44
CA GLN A 136 -14.19 -7.11 16.29
C GLN A 136 -15.53 -6.63 16.83
N ALA A 137 -15.53 -6.01 18.02
CA ALA A 137 -16.74 -5.42 18.61
C ALA A 137 -17.36 -4.35 17.69
N TYR A 138 -16.52 -3.43 17.17
CA TYR A 138 -16.97 -2.37 16.26
C TYR A 138 -17.64 -2.88 14.98
N TYR A 139 -17.08 -3.92 14.35
CA TYR A 139 -17.67 -4.50 13.15
C TYR A 139 -18.87 -5.42 13.46
N ALA A 140 -18.88 -6.08 14.62
CA ALA A 140 -20.01 -6.89 15.08
C ALA A 140 -21.29 -6.05 15.27
N GLU A 141 -21.17 -4.81 15.76
CA GLU A 141 -22.30 -3.85 15.85
C GLU A 141 -22.91 -3.53 14.47
N GLN A 142 -22.13 -3.66 13.40
CA GLN A 142 -22.57 -3.49 12.01
C GLN A 142 -23.04 -4.79 11.35
N GLY A 143 -23.07 -5.91 12.09
CA GLY A 143 -23.39 -7.23 11.57
C GLY A 143 -22.28 -7.86 10.72
N ILE A 144 -21.05 -7.35 10.81
CA ILE A 144 -19.89 -7.84 10.07
C ILE A 144 -19.06 -8.74 10.97
N GLU A 145 -18.98 -10.02 10.62
CA GLU A 145 -18.15 -10.99 11.35
C GLU A 145 -16.70 -10.94 10.86
N LEU A 146 -15.76 -10.96 11.82
CA LEU A 146 -14.32 -10.92 11.55
C LEU A 146 -13.65 -12.24 11.88
N MET A 147 -12.63 -12.57 11.09
CA MET A 147 -11.65 -13.61 11.39
C MET A 147 -10.27 -12.97 11.60
N ALA A 148 -9.55 -13.48 12.61
CA ALA A 148 -8.18 -13.10 12.90
C ALA A 148 -7.22 -13.93 12.05
N VAL A 149 -6.24 -13.27 11.43
CA VAL A 149 -5.08 -13.95 10.83
C VAL A 149 -3.82 -13.39 11.48
N GLN A 150 -3.14 -14.21 12.29
CA GLN A 150 -1.87 -13.85 12.91
C GLN A 150 -0.75 -13.86 11.87
N LYS A 151 0.00 -12.76 11.77
CA LYS A 151 1.19 -12.62 10.92
C LYS A 151 2.28 -11.86 11.65
N GLY A 152 3.32 -12.60 12.06
CA GLY A 152 4.35 -12.04 12.94
C GLY A 152 3.72 -11.49 14.21
N ASP A 153 4.00 -10.22 14.49
CA ASP A 153 3.47 -9.50 15.67
C ASP A 153 2.10 -8.84 15.42
N TYR A 154 1.53 -8.97 14.22
CA TYR A 154 0.26 -8.33 13.84
C TYR A 154 -0.90 -9.33 13.72
N ILE A 155 -2.11 -8.81 13.94
CA ILE A 155 -3.37 -9.50 13.71
C ILE A 155 -4.11 -8.78 12.59
N ILE A 156 -4.34 -9.48 11.48
CA ILE A 156 -5.14 -8.97 10.38
C ILE A 156 -6.61 -9.29 10.66
N ALA A 157 -7.45 -8.26 10.70
CA ALA A 157 -8.90 -8.42 10.73
C ALA A 157 -9.43 -8.61 9.30
N LYS A 158 -9.87 -9.81 8.96
CA LYS A 158 -10.50 -10.11 7.66
C LYS A 158 -11.99 -10.36 7.84
N CYS A 159 -12.80 -9.99 6.86
CA CYS A 159 -14.22 -10.33 6.86
C CYS A 159 -14.39 -11.86 6.76
N ALA A 160 -15.09 -12.47 7.72
CA ALA A 160 -15.21 -13.92 7.82
C ALA A 160 -16.13 -14.53 6.76
N GLN A 161 -17.10 -13.75 6.27
CA GLN A 161 -18.10 -14.16 5.29
C GLN A 161 -18.53 -12.98 4.42
N ASP A 162 -19.11 -13.26 3.26
CA ASP A 162 -19.69 -12.21 2.41
C ASP A 162 -20.76 -11.43 3.20
N PHE A 163 -20.61 -10.11 3.22
CA PHE A 163 -21.56 -9.18 3.85
C PHE A 163 -22.11 -8.24 2.79
N VAL A 164 -23.43 -8.14 2.74
CA VAL A 164 -24.17 -7.27 1.82
C VAL A 164 -25.19 -6.47 2.62
N SER A 165 -25.11 -5.15 2.51
CA SER A 165 -26.11 -4.21 3.03
C SER A 165 -26.50 -3.21 1.93
N GLU A 166 -27.50 -2.36 2.19
CA GLU A 166 -27.81 -1.23 1.31
C GLU A 166 -26.55 -0.37 1.11
N GLY A 167 -26.00 -0.38 -0.11
CA GLY A 167 -24.83 0.42 -0.49
C GLY A 167 -23.45 -0.14 -0.10
N LYS A 168 -23.35 -1.31 0.54
CA LYS A 168 -22.03 -1.88 0.93
C LYS A 168 -21.96 -3.37 0.64
N THR A 169 -20.91 -3.78 -0.06
CA THR A 169 -20.54 -5.19 -0.24
C THR A 169 -19.12 -5.40 0.25
N ILE A 170 -18.95 -6.33 1.20
CA ILE A 170 -17.65 -6.76 1.73
C ILE A 170 -17.55 -8.25 1.43
N ARG A 171 -16.54 -8.64 0.65
CA ARG A 171 -16.30 -10.05 0.36
C ARG A 171 -15.55 -10.71 1.50
N GLN A 172 -15.79 -12.00 1.68
CA GLN A 172 -14.97 -12.85 2.54
C GLN A 172 -13.48 -12.67 2.24
N GLY A 173 -12.66 -12.62 3.29
CA GLY A 173 -11.22 -12.44 3.18
C GLY A 173 -10.75 -11.00 2.97
N LYS A 174 -11.66 -10.04 2.72
CA LYS A 174 -11.31 -8.62 2.63
C LYS A 174 -10.74 -8.16 3.97
N VAL A 175 -9.56 -7.54 3.93
CA VAL A 175 -8.95 -6.90 5.10
C VAL A 175 -9.76 -5.66 5.46
N LEU A 176 -10.09 -5.54 6.75
CA LEU A 176 -10.79 -4.39 7.31
C LEU A 176 -9.86 -3.61 8.22
N LYS A 177 -10.03 -2.29 8.24
CA LYS A 177 -9.17 -1.38 9.01
C LYS A 177 -9.42 -1.58 10.51
N SER A 178 -8.34 -1.68 11.29
CA SER A 178 -8.36 -1.54 12.74
C SER A 178 -9.11 -0.27 13.16
N VAL A 179 -9.79 -0.31 14.30
CA VAL A 179 -10.39 0.90 14.89
C VAL A 179 -9.34 1.93 15.33
N TYR A 180 -8.08 1.51 15.43
CA TYR A 180 -6.92 2.35 15.73
C TYR A 180 -6.20 2.84 14.46
N TYR A 181 -6.76 2.58 13.28
CA TYR A 181 -6.25 3.10 12.01
C TYR A 181 -6.10 4.63 12.06
N ARG A 182 -4.95 5.10 11.59
CA ARG A 182 -4.63 6.51 11.44
C ARG A 182 -4.52 6.85 9.95
N PRO A 183 -5.37 7.73 9.40
CA PRO A 183 -5.20 8.21 8.03
C PRO A 183 -3.88 8.99 7.90
N ALA A 184 -3.29 8.96 6.70
CA ALA A 184 -2.09 9.74 6.40
C ALA A 184 -2.39 11.24 6.51
N ASP A 185 -1.49 11.99 7.13
CA ASP A 185 -1.53 13.45 7.25
C ASP A 185 -0.51 14.09 6.31
N LEU A 186 -0.81 14.02 5.01
CA LEU A 186 0.02 14.63 3.97
C LEU A 186 -0.14 16.16 3.90
N ALA A 187 -1.23 16.72 4.43
CA ALA A 187 -1.46 18.16 4.42
C ALA A 187 -0.36 18.92 5.16
N SER A 188 0.14 18.35 6.27
CA SER A 188 1.27 18.91 7.01
C SER A 188 2.60 18.94 6.21
N LEU A 189 2.75 18.04 5.23
CA LEU A 189 3.95 17.84 4.43
C LEU A 189 3.91 18.52 3.05
N THR A 190 2.74 19.02 2.64
CA THR A 190 2.48 19.51 1.28
C THR A 190 2.02 20.97 1.22
N GLN A 191 2.27 21.74 2.29
CA GLN A 191 1.99 23.18 2.37
C GLN A 191 2.67 23.98 1.24
#